data_AF-G0EHK3-F1
#
_entry.id   AF-G0EHK3-F1
#
_cell.length_a   1.000
_cell.length_b   1.000
_cell.length_c   1.000
_cell.angle_alpha   90.00
_cell.angle_beta   90.00
_cell.angle_gamma   90.00
#
_symmetry.space_group_name_H-M   'P 1'
#
loop_
_entity.id
_entity.type
_entity.pdbx_description
1 polymer ?
#
loop_
_entity_poly.entity_id
_entity_poly.type
_entity_poly.pdbx_seq_one_letter_code
_entity_poly.pdbx_strand_id
1 'polypeptide(L)'
;MGITRITWVECMPLEHLSEKGKTALEKAVELLLKHGVSDELEAYYLLVKHEKTLGYPVTYEFVIEALRIAEARRMAMYTARAEAKAAV
;
A
#
# COMPACT_ATOMS: atom_id res chain seq x y z
N MET A 1 -32.19 4.40 -21.30
CA MET A 1 -30.82 4.93 -21.18
C MET A 1 -30.34 4.61 -19.77
N GLY A 2 -29.23 3.87 -19.66
CA GLY A 2 -28.87 3.09 -18.47
C GLY A 2 -28.41 3.92 -17.28
N ILE A 3 -28.95 3.59 -16.11
CA ILE A 3 -28.53 4.11 -14.81
C ILE A 3 -27.23 3.37 -14.44
N THR A 4 -26.09 4.05 -14.50
CA THR A 4 -24.80 3.49 -14.07
C THR A 4 -24.82 3.30 -12.56
N ARG A 5 -24.99 2.02 -12.17
CA ARG A 5 -24.95 1.51 -10.80
C ARG A 5 -23.68 2.02 -10.10
N ILE A 6 -23.85 2.90 -9.12
CA ILE A 6 -22.81 3.21 -8.15
C ILE A 6 -22.68 1.96 -7.29
N THR A 7 -21.77 1.06 -7.66
CA THR A 7 -21.40 -0.08 -6.81
C THR A 7 -20.67 0.48 -5.61
N TRP A 8 -21.36 0.50 -4.46
CA TRP A 8 -20.73 0.57 -3.16
C TRP A 8 -19.61 -0.48 -3.15
N VAL A 9 -18.36 -0.03 -3.17
CA VAL A 9 -17.20 -0.90 -2.96
C VAL A 9 -17.30 -1.30 -1.50
N GLU A 10 -17.91 -2.46 -1.24
CA GLU A 10 -17.94 -3.07 0.08
C GLU A 10 -16.50 -3.10 0.62
N CYS A 11 -16.29 -2.43 1.76
CA CYS A 11 -15.09 -2.55 2.59
C CYS A 11 -14.86 -4.02 2.88
N MET A 12 -14.08 -4.71 2.04
CA MET A 12 -13.69 -6.09 2.30
C MET A 12 -12.57 -6.09 3.34
N PRO A 13 -12.73 -6.76 4.50
CA PRO A 13 -11.62 -6.99 5.40
C PRO A 13 -10.50 -7.72 4.65
N LEU A 14 -9.25 -7.30 4.86
CA LEU A 14 -8.05 -7.74 4.13
C LEU A 14 -7.89 -9.27 4.05
N GLU A 15 -8.52 -10.01 4.95
CA GLU A 15 -8.61 -11.48 4.97
C GLU A 15 -9.28 -12.07 3.72
N HIS A 16 -10.06 -11.27 2.98
CA HIS A 16 -10.73 -11.64 1.72
C HIS A 16 -10.06 -11.05 0.46
N LEU A 17 -8.86 -10.46 0.58
CA LEU A 17 -8.11 -10.03 -0.61
C LEU A 17 -7.82 -11.23 -1.50
N SER A 18 -8.44 -11.23 -2.69
CA SER A 18 -8.06 -12.11 -3.80
C SER A 18 -6.55 -12.04 -4.05
N GLU A 19 -5.94 -13.09 -4.61
CA GLU A 19 -4.52 -13.08 -5.00
C GLU A 19 -4.12 -11.81 -5.77
N LYS A 20 -5.01 -11.29 -6.61
CA LYS A 20 -4.81 -10.02 -7.32
C LYS A 20 -4.65 -8.83 -6.39
N GLY A 21 -5.48 -8.74 -5.35
CA GLY A 21 -5.41 -7.67 -4.36
C GLY A 21 -4.16 -7.75 -3.49
N LYS A 22 -3.72 -8.96 -3.12
CA LYS A 22 -2.45 -9.18 -2.41
C LYS A 22 -1.26 -8.74 -3.26
N THR A 23 -1.24 -9.14 -4.54
CA THR A 23 -0.19 -8.76 -5.49
C THR A 23 -0.17 -7.24 -5.71
N ALA A 24 -1.35 -6.61 -5.79
CA ALA A 24 -1.46 -5.16 -5.90
C ALA A 24 -0.95 -4.46 -4.65
N LEU A 25 -1.27 -4.98 -3.46
CA LEU A 25 -0.79 -4.45 -2.18
C LEU A 25 0.74 -4.53 -2.08
N GLU A 26 1.35 -5.65 -2.46
CA GLU A 26 2.81 -5.77 -2.48
C GLU A 26 3.45 -4.76 -3.43
N LYS A 27 2.91 -4.59 -4.64
CA LYS A 27 3.38 -3.57 -5.60
C LYS A 27 3.21 -2.15 -5.07
N ALA A 28 2.11 -1.87 -4.38
CA ALA A 28 1.86 -0.58 -3.75
C ALA A 28 2.90 -0.29 -2.66
N VAL A 29 3.19 -1.27 -1.80
CA VAL A 29 4.25 -1.19 -0.78
C VAL A 29 5.61 -0.92 -1.42
N GLU A 30 5.98 -1.64 -2.48
CA GLU A 30 7.24 -1.42 -3.19
C GLU A 30 7.35 -0.01 -3.78
N LEU A 31 6.27 0.50 -4.38
CA LEU A 31 6.21 1.88 -4.89
C LEU A 31 6.43 2.91 -3.77
N LEU A 32 5.75 2.74 -2.62
CA LEU A 32 5.90 3.62 -1.47
C LEU A 32 7.32 3.56 -0.87
N LEU A 33 7.92 2.37 -0.80
CA LEU A 33 9.31 2.21 -0.36
C LEU A 33 10.29 2.89 -1.31
N LYS A 34 10.12 2.72 -2.62
CA LYS A 34 11.00 3.29 -3.64
C LYS A 34 10.96 4.81 -3.68
N HIS A 35 9.77 5.40 -3.50
CA HIS A 35 9.59 6.85 -3.50
C HIS A 35 9.89 7.50 -2.14
N GLY A 36 10.06 6.71 -1.07
CA GLY A 36 10.38 7.24 0.25
C GLY A 36 9.21 7.99 0.91
N VAL A 37 7.97 7.73 0.46
CA VAL A 37 6.77 8.39 0.96
C VAL A 37 6.63 8.22 2.47
N SER A 38 6.35 9.30 3.18
CA SER A 38 6.23 9.30 4.65
C SER A 38 4.90 9.86 5.16
N ASP A 39 4.04 10.31 4.25
CA ASP A 39 2.75 10.89 4.58
C ASP A 39 1.62 10.15 3.85
N GLU A 40 0.46 10.06 4.52
CA GLU A 40 -0.75 9.38 4.00
C GLU A 40 -1.27 10.02 2.73
N LEU A 41 -1.23 11.36 2.65
CA LEU A 41 -1.74 12.11 1.51
C LEU A 41 -0.86 11.87 0.28
N GLU A 42 0.45 11.92 0.46
CA GLU A 42 1.42 11.63 -0.59
C GLU A 42 1.31 10.16 -1.06
N ALA A 43 1.10 9.23 -0.13
CA ALA A 43 0.88 7.82 -0.45
C ALA A 43 -0.39 7.64 -1.28
N TYR A 44 -1.47 8.33 -0.90
CA TYR A 44 -2.73 8.31 -1.63
C TYR A 44 -2.53 8.83 -3.07
N TYR A 45 -1.93 10.01 -3.25
CA TYR A 45 -1.68 10.57 -4.57
C TYR A 45 -0.79 9.68 -5.45
N LEU A 46 0.25 9.09 -4.86
CA LEU A 46 1.16 8.20 -5.59
C LEU A 46 0.44 6.94 -6.07
N LEU A 47 -0.34 6.31 -5.18
CA LEU A 47 -1.05 5.06 -5.49
C LEU A 47 -2.19 5.30 -6.46
N VAL A 48 -2.97 6.37 -6.31
CA VAL A 48 -4.02 6.74 -7.27
C VAL A 48 -3.45 7.01 -8.65
N LYS A 49 -2.30 7.68 -8.75
CA LYS A 49 -1.60 7.91 -10.03
C LYS A 49 -1.19 6.59 -10.71
N HIS A 50 -0.95 5.54 -9.92
CA HIS A 50 -0.57 4.21 -10.38
C HIS A 50 -1.70 3.17 -10.32
N GLU A 51 -2.95 3.57 -10.06
CA GLU A 51 -4.10 2.65 -9.90
C GLU A 51 -4.27 1.72 -11.11
N LYS A 52 -4.16 2.26 -12.33
CA LYS A 52 -4.23 1.46 -13.57
C LYS A 52 -3.13 0.41 -13.66
N THR A 53 -1.95 0.69 -13.12
CA THR A 53 -0.81 -0.25 -13.12
C THR A 53 -0.96 -1.31 -12.03
N LEU A 54 -1.57 -0.95 -10.90
CA LEU A 54 -1.89 -1.87 -9.81
C LEU A 54 -3.02 -2.83 -10.21
N GLY A 55 -3.91 -2.41 -11.11
CA GLY A 55 -5.02 -3.23 -11.58
C GLY A 55 -6.04 -3.53 -10.48
N TYR A 56 -6.07 -2.68 -9.45
CA TYR A 56 -6.90 -2.82 -8.26
C TYR A 56 -7.33 -1.41 -7.80
N PRO A 57 -8.59 -1.22 -7.36
CA PRO A 57 -9.09 0.07 -6.90
C PRO A 57 -8.30 0.54 -5.67
N VAL A 58 -7.80 1.78 -5.72
CA VAL A 58 -7.05 2.38 -4.61
C VAL A 58 -8.04 3.08 -3.68
N THR A 59 -8.45 2.38 -2.63
CA THR A 59 -9.27 2.94 -1.55
C THR A 59 -8.39 3.51 -0.44
N TYR A 60 -8.97 4.34 0.42
CA TYR A 60 -8.24 4.89 1.57
C TYR A 60 -7.65 3.79 2.47
N GLU A 61 -8.43 2.75 2.79
CA GLU A 61 -7.94 1.63 3.60
C GLU A 61 -6.78 0.88 2.93
N PHE A 62 -6.82 0.70 1.61
CA PHE A 62 -5.72 0.08 0.87
C PHE A 62 -4.43 0.90 0.97
N VAL A 63 -4.53 2.23 0.90
CA VAL A 63 -3.40 3.14 1.03
C VAL A 63 -2.81 3.09 2.43
N ILE A 64 -3.65 3.18 3.47
CA ILE A 64 -3.22 3.10 4.86
C ILE A 64 -2.51 1.78 5.15
N GLU A 65 -3.06 0.67 4.65
CA GLU A 65 -2.45 -0.64 4.86
C GLU A 65 -1.11 -0.76 4.12
N ALA A 66 -1.04 -0.30 2.87
CA ALA A 66 0.21 -0.27 2.11
C ALA A 66 1.28 0.59 2.79
N LEU A 67 0.89 1.76 3.33
CA LEU A 67 1.79 2.65 4.04
C LEU A 67 2.29 2.01 5.33
N ARG A 68 1.40 1.44 6.14
CA ARG A 68 1.74 0.75 7.39
C ARG A 68 2.73 -0.39 7.15
N ILE A 69 2.54 -1.19 6.11
CA ILE A 69 3.46 -2.27 5.76
C ILE A 69 4.81 -1.71 5.29
N ALA A 70 4.79 -0.64 4.48
CA ALA A 70 6.02 0.02 4.03
C ALA A 70 6.83 0.59 5.21
N GLU A 71 6.18 1.24 6.17
CA GLU A 71 6.82 1.76 7.38
C GLU A 71 7.39 0.65 8.25
N ALA A 72 6.62 -0.43 8.49
CA ALA A 72 7.11 -1.58 9.24
C ALA A 72 8.37 -2.19 8.61
N ARG A 73 8.40 -2.30 7.27
CA ARG A 73 9.59 -2.76 6.52
C ARG A 73 10.77 -1.80 6.67
N ARG A 74 10.54 -0.48 6.63
CA ARG A 74 11.59 0.52 6.87
C ARG A 74 12.15 0.39 8.30
N MET A 75 11.29 0.33 9.30
CA MET A 75 11.70 0.21 10.71
C MET A 75 12.54 -1.05 10.94
N ALA A 76 12.16 -2.19 10.36
CA ALA A 76 12.94 -3.42 10.43
C ALA A 76 14.35 -3.29 9.82
N MET A 77 14.51 -2.50 8.75
CA MET A 77 15.84 -2.20 8.19
C MET A 77 16.68 -1.30 9.12
N TYR A 78 16.05 -0.36 9.82
CA TYR A 78 16.74 0.52 10.77
C TYR A 78 17.22 -0.24 12.02
N THR A 79 16.40 -1.14 12.58
CA THR A 79 16.80 -1.95 13.74
C THR A 79 17.92 -2.92 13.38
N ALA A 80 17.82 -3.62 12.24
CA ALA A 80 18.88 -4.52 11.78
C ALA A 80 20.22 -3.79 11.58
N ARG A 81 20.19 -2.54 11.10
CA ARG A 81 21.40 -1.73 10.93
C ARG A 81 21.96 -1.20 12.25
N ALA A 82 21.10 -0.92 13.24
CA ALA A 82 21.51 -0.52 14.58
C ALA A 82 22.22 -1.67 15.31
N GLU A 83 21.69 -2.89 15.21
CA GLU A 83 22.32 -4.10 15.77
C GLU A 83 23.65 -4.42 15.09
N ALA A 84 23.72 -4.30 13.75
CA ALA A 84 24.96 -4.52 13.00
C ALA A 84 26.06 -3.50 13.36
N LYS A 85 25.70 -2.27 13.76
CA LYS A 85 26.65 -1.28 14.26
C LYS A 85 27.03 -1.46 15.73
N ALA A 86 26.15 -2.04 16.54
CA ALA A 86 26.42 -2.34 17.94
C ALA A 86 27.27 -3.62 18.14
N ALA A 87 27.33 -4.48 17.13
CA ALA A 87 28.14 -5.70 17.11
C ALA A 87 29.59 -5.50 16.61
N VAL A 88 30.01 -4.25 16.35
CA VAL A 88 31.38 -3.84 15.97
C VAL A 88 31.97 -3.01 17.09
#